data_AF-A0A9W6K5J8-F1
#
_entry.id   AF-A0A9W6K5J8-F1
#
_cell.length_a   1.000
_cell.length_b   1.000
_cell.length_c   1.000
_cell.angle_alpha   90.00
_cell.angle_beta   90.00
_cell.angle_gamma   90.00
#
_symmetry.space_group_name_H-M   'P 1'
#
loop_
_entity.id
_entity.type
_entity.pdbx_description
1 polymer ?
#
loop_
_entity_poly.entity_id
_entity_poly.type
_entity_poly.pdbx_seq_one_letter_code
_entity_poly.pdbx_strand_id
1 'polypeptide(L)'
;MPEPALQLAMYLSVRIGAAIERGRTDQGQRIDYPILGGRFAGPGLAGEVPAGGADFYLERDDGSGVLDAHYHLHCDDGAVIGVRNRGLLTLTEEGQRLAQRQWPVPESEYRCRCAPQFHTDSPRYAWLMRHLFIGKVSYPSHDQVCIEFYRVD
;
A
#
# COMPACT_ATOMS: atom_id res chain seq x y z
N MET A 1 5.24 30.25 7.27
CA MET A 1 5.89 28.98 7.68
C MET A 1 6.27 28.25 6.40
N PRO A 2 7.43 27.57 6.34
CA PRO A 2 7.80 26.81 5.15
C PRO A 2 6.80 25.67 4.90
N GLU A 3 6.60 25.31 3.64
CA GLU A 3 5.81 24.14 3.25
C GLU A 3 6.52 22.85 3.70
N PRO A 4 5.79 21.83 4.17
CA PRO A 4 6.39 20.52 4.47
C PRO A 4 7.00 19.90 3.22
N ALA A 5 8.17 19.27 3.36
CA ALA A 5 8.84 18.60 2.24
C ALA A 5 8.59 17.08 2.27
N LEU A 6 8.68 16.44 1.10
CA LEU A 6 8.59 14.98 0.97
C LEU A 6 9.94 14.40 0.55
N GLN A 7 10.45 13.44 1.32
CA GLN A 7 11.67 12.72 1.00
C GLN A 7 11.36 11.24 0.76
N LEU A 8 11.80 10.68 -0.36
CA LEU A 8 11.62 9.25 -0.64
C LEU A 8 12.35 8.41 0.42
N ALA A 9 11.59 7.61 1.15
CA ALA A 9 12.07 6.75 2.22
C ALA A 9 12.34 5.33 1.74
N MET A 10 11.43 4.76 0.94
CA MET A 10 11.57 3.43 0.37
C MET A 10 10.59 3.21 -0.79
N TYR A 11 10.93 2.26 -1.65
CA TYR A 11 10.09 1.72 -2.70
C TYR A 11 9.82 0.24 -2.43
N LEU A 12 8.59 -0.20 -2.68
CA LEU A 12 8.14 -1.58 -2.54
C LEU A 12 7.60 -2.07 -3.88
N SER A 13 7.87 -3.33 -4.20
CA SER A 13 7.20 -4.09 -5.25
C SER A 13 6.63 -5.36 -4.63
N VAL A 14 5.30 -5.45 -4.58
CA VAL A 14 4.55 -6.45 -3.80
C VAL A 14 3.66 -7.24 -4.74
N ARG A 15 3.69 -8.56 -4.63
CA ARG A 15 2.76 -9.46 -5.30
C ARG A 15 1.55 -9.70 -4.41
N ILE A 16 0.38 -9.66 -5.01
CA ILE A 16 -0.90 -9.95 -4.36
C ILE A 16 -1.57 -11.18 -4.96
N GLY A 17 -2.37 -11.86 -4.15
CA GLY A 17 -3.15 -13.02 -4.57
C GLY A 17 -4.48 -12.61 -5.21
N ALA A 18 -5.21 -13.63 -5.66
CA ALA A 18 -6.57 -13.45 -6.14
C ALA A 18 -7.46 -12.83 -5.04
N ALA A 19 -8.44 -12.02 -5.48
CA ALA A 19 -9.42 -11.41 -4.60
C ALA A 19 -10.19 -12.48 -3.81
N ILE A 20 -10.36 -12.25 -2.51
CA ILE A 20 -11.21 -13.06 -1.65
C ILE A 20 -12.41 -12.21 -1.24
N GLU A 21 -13.55 -12.46 -1.88
CA GLU A 21 -14.80 -11.78 -1.58
C GLU A 21 -15.29 -12.14 -0.18
N ARG A 22 -15.44 -11.13 0.68
CA ARG A 22 -16.01 -11.27 2.03
C ARG A 22 -17.49 -10.93 2.08
N GLY A 23 -17.98 -10.21 1.07
CA GLY A 23 -19.37 -9.82 0.93
C GLY A 23 -19.63 -8.36 1.25
N ARG A 24 -20.90 -7.99 1.11
CA ARG A 24 -21.36 -6.61 1.24
C ARG A 24 -21.72 -6.27 2.69
N THR A 25 -21.33 -5.08 3.11
CA THR A 25 -21.65 -4.45 4.41
C THR A 25 -22.41 -3.15 4.17
N ASP A 26 -22.82 -2.49 5.25
CA ASP A 26 -23.37 -1.12 5.21
C ASP A 26 -22.36 -0.08 4.68
N GLN A 27 -21.06 -0.40 4.70
CA GLN A 27 -20.00 0.47 4.19
C GLN A 27 -19.62 0.22 2.73
N GLY A 28 -20.11 -0.86 2.12
CA GLY A 28 -19.73 -1.31 0.77
C GLY A 28 -19.24 -2.77 0.73
N GLN A 29 -18.57 -3.15 -0.36
CA GLN A 29 -18.08 -4.51 -0.60
C GLN A 29 -16.71 -4.73 0.06
N ARG A 30 -16.59 -5.79 0.87
CA ARG A 30 -15.32 -6.18 1.53
C ARG A 30 -14.60 -7.24 0.71
N ILE A 31 -13.33 -6.98 0.41
CA ILE A 31 -12.47 -7.84 -0.41
C ILE A 31 -11.12 -7.92 0.28
N ASP A 32 -10.60 -9.13 0.49
CA ASP A 32 -9.24 -9.29 0.97
C ASP A 32 -8.31 -9.58 -0.22
N TYR A 33 -7.18 -8.88 -0.31
CA TYR A 33 -6.11 -9.17 -1.26
C TYR A 33 -4.89 -9.73 -0.50
N PRO A 34 -4.65 -11.06 -0.55
CA PRO A 34 -3.53 -11.68 0.15
C PRO A 34 -2.19 -11.14 -0.33
N ILE A 35 -1.24 -10.89 0.57
CA ILE A 35 0.12 -10.50 0.19
C ILE A 35 0.96 -11.77 0.04
N LEU A 36 1.47 -11.99 -1.18
CA LEU A 36 2.25 -13.18 -1.56
C LEU A 36 3.77 -12.94 -1.52
N GLY A 37 4.16 -11.76 -1.07
CA GLY A 37 5.53 -11.33 -0.88
C GLY A 37 6.04 -10.37 -1.95
N GLY A 38 7.31 -10.03 -1.90
CA GLY A 38 7.86 -8.94 -2.71
C GLY A 38 9.23 -8.49 -2.23
N ARG A 39 9.67 -7.32 -2.69
CA ARG A 39 10.93 -6.68 -2.27
C ARG A 39 10.73 -5.21 -1.99
N PHE A 40 11.64 -4.67 -1.19
CA PHE A 40 11.68 -3.24 -0.92
C PHE A 40 13.12 -2.74 -0.79
N ALA A 41 13.32 -1.46 -1.10
CA ALA A 41 14.62 -0.82 -0.99
C ALA A 41 14.47 0.70 -0.78
N GLY A 42 15.43 1.29 -0.06
CA GLY A 42 15.54 2.70 0.22
C GLY A 42 16.90 3.05 0.83
N PRO A 43 17.18 4.32 1.14
CA PRO A 43 18.45 4.72 1.73
C PRO A 43 18.70 4.04 3.09
N GLY A 44 19.67 3.12 3.14
CA GLY A 44 20.07 2.42 4.37
C GLY A 44 19.10 1.32 4.85
N LEU A 45 18.14 0.94 4.02
CA LEU A 45 17.08 -0.03 4.33
C LEU A 45 16.72 -0.83 3.06
N ALA A 46 16.80 -2.16 3.11
CA ALA A 46 16.37 -3.04 2.02
C ALA A 46 15.98 -4.42 2.57
N GLY A 47 15.23 -5.17 1.77
CA GLY A 47 14.92 -6.56 2.06
C GLY A 47 13.71 -7.09 1.30
N GLU A 48 12.99 -7.99 1.94
CA GLU A 48 11.86 -8.73 1.36
C GLU A 48 10.55 -8.44 2.08
N VAL A 49 9.47 -8.49 1.32
CA VAL A 49 8.12 -8.63 1.87
C VAL A 49 7.85 -10.13 1.91
N PRO A 50 7.76 -10.79 3.07
CA PRO A 50 7.37 -12.19 3.15
C PRO A 50 5.91 -12.37 2.71
N ALA A 51 5.56 -13.59 2.29
CA ALA A 51 4.16 -13.97 2.15
C ALA A 51 3.48 -13.94 3.52
N GLY A 52 2.29 -13.37 3.58
CA GLY A 52 1.55 -13.18 4.82
C GLY A 52 0.95 -11.77 4.93
N GLY A 53 -0.16 -11.68 5.64
CA GLY A 53 -0.95 -10.46 5.65
C GLY A 53 -1.83 -10.32 4.41
N ALA A 54 -2.54 -9.20 4.35
CA ALA A 54 -3.47 -8.86 3.28
C ALA A 54 -3.73 -7.35 3.25
N ASP A 55 -4.28 -6.86 2.14
CA ASP A 55 -5.09 -5.65 2.14
C ASP A 55 -6.55 -5.99 2.44
N PHE A 56 -7.08 -5.47 3.55
CA PHE A 56 -8.48 -5.64 3.95
C PHE A 56 -9.35 -4.56 3.30
N TYR A 57 -9.41 -4.63 1.98
CA TYR A 57 -9.96 -3.61 1.13
C TYR A 57 -11.48 -3.45 1.30
N LEU A 58 -11.93 -2.21 1.17
CA LEU A 58 -13.35 -1.85 1.08
C LEU A 58 -13.57 -1.06 -0.20
N GLU A 59 -14.40 -1.59 -1.07
CA GLU A 59 -15.00 -0.83 -2.17
C GLU A 59 -16.28 -0.17 -1.67
N ARG A 60 -16.30 1.16 -1.66
CA ARG A 60 -17.48 1.96 -1.29
C ARG A 60 -18.45 2.05 -2.45
N ASP A 61 -19.69 2.42 -2.12
CA ASP A 61 -20.78 2.57 -3.11
C ASP A 61 -20.55 3.68 -4.14
N ASP A 62 -19.68 4.65 -3.85
CA ASP A 62 -19.26 5.69 -4.79
C ASP A 62 -18.13 5.22 -5.74
N GLY A 63 -17.74 3.94 -5.66
CA GLY A 63 -16.65 3.34 -6.44
C GLY A 63 -15.26 3.67 -5.91
N SER A 64 -15.12 4.38 -4.78
CA SER A 64 -13.81 4.60 -4.15
C SER A 64 -13.39 3.42 -3.28
N GLY A 65 -12.11 3.11 -3.32
CA GLY A 65 -11.48 2.08 -2.51
C GLY A 65 -10.87 2.62 -1.24
N VAL A 66 -10.95 1.85 -0.16
CA VAL A 66 -10.23 2.09 1.09
C VAL A 66 -9.29 0.92 1.33
N LEU A 67 -8.00 1.24 1.43
CA LEU A 67 -6.95 0.28 1.75
C LEU A 67 -6.79 0.21 3.28
N ASP A 68 -6.59 -0.98 3.83
CA ASP A 68 -6.14 -1.23 5.21
C ASP A 68 -5.25 -2.47 5.20
N ALA A 69 -4.03 -2.32 4.65
CA ALA A 69 -3.10 -3.42 4.49
C ALA A 69 -2.24 -3.64 5.72
N HIS A 70 -2.18 -4.89 6.17
CA HIS A 70 -1.39 -5.33 7.32
C HIS A 70 -0.38 -6.38 6.87
N TYR A 71 0.91 -6.10 7.00
CA TYR A 71 1.98 -6.99 6.56
C TYR A 71 3.30 -6.66 7.26
N HIS A 72 4.37 -7.38 6.89
CA HIS A 72 5.70 -7.19 7.46
C HIS A 72 6.73 -6.94 6.36
N LEU A 73 7.83 -6.29 6.73
CA LEU A 73 9.06 -6.19 5.97
C LEU A 73 10.14 -6.94 6.73
N HIS A 74 10.87 -7.81 6.05
CA HIS A 74 12.05 -8.49 6.57
C HIS A 74 13.29 -7.84 5.97
N CYS A 75 14.03 -7.12 6.79
CA CYS A 75 15.26 -6.44 6.37
C CYS A 75 16.39 -7.44 6.14
N ASP A 76 17.30 -7.12 5.22
CA ASP A 76 18.48 -7.94 4.93
C ASP A 76 19.42 -8.13 6.14
N ASP A 77 19.35 -7.22 7.12
CA ASP A 77 20.09 -7.30 8.38
C ASP A 77 19.37 -8.07 9.50
N GLY A 78 18.22 -8.68 9.19
CA GLY A 78 17.43 -9.52 10.09
C GLY A 78 16.37 -8.77 10.90
N ALA A 79 16.29 -7.43 10.81
CA ALA A 79 15.22 -6.71 11.48
C ALA A 79 13.84 -6.98 10.85
N VAL A 80 12.79 -6.92 11.66
CA VAL A 80 11.40 -7.02 11.19
C VAL A 80 10.68 -5.71 11.45
N ILE A 81 9.95 -5.23 10.44
CA ILE A 81 9.12 -4.03 10.51
C ILE A 81 7.68 -4.41 10.17
N GLY A 82 6.77 -4.28 11.13
CA GLY A 82 5.34 -4.36 10.87
C GLY A 82 4.84 -3.10 10.18
N VAL A 83 3.93 -3.27 9.23
CA VAL A 83 3.32 -2.18 8.44
C VAL A 83 1.82 -2.27 8.56
N ARG A 84 1.21 -1.15 8.95
CA ARG A 84 -0.22 -0.88 8.72
C ARG A 84 -0.34 0.25 7.71
N ASN A 85 -0.81 -0.07 6.52
CA ASN A 85 -0.87 0.88 5.41
C ASN A 85 -2.33 1.17 5.04
N ARG A 86 -2.80 2.36 5.40
CA ARG A 86 -4.16 2.82 5.08
C ARG A 86 -4.16 3.82 3.97
N GLY A 87 -5.14 3.75 3.09
CA GLY A 87 -5.17 4.62 1.93
C GLY A 87 -6.51 4.72 1.26
N LEU A 88 -6.53 5.52 0.19
CA LEU A 88 -7.68 5.77 -0.65
C LEU A 88 -7.29 5.54 -2.11
N LEU A 89 -8.10 4.75 -2.80
CA LEU A 89 -8.11 4.61 -4.25
C LEU A 89 -9.33 5.36 -4.78
N THR A 90 -9.11 6.40 -5.58
CA THR A 90 -10.19 7.13 -6.26
C THR A 90 -10.03 6.96 -7.75
N LEU A 91 -11.12 6.69 -8.46
CA LEU A 91 -11.14 6.57 -9.91
C LEU A 91 -11.90 7.75 -10.52
N THR A 92 -11.55 8.13 -11.74
CA THR A 92 -12.40 8.98 -12.60
C THR A 92 -13.63 8.18 -13.03
N GLU A 93 -14.66 8.84 -13.59
CA GLU A 93 -15.83 8.13 -14.16
C GLU A 93 -15.40 7.11 -15.24
N GLU A 94 -14.44 7.48 -16.08
CA GLU A 94 -13.89 6.59 -17.09
C GLU A 94 -13.10 5.43 -16.45
N GLY A 95 -12.32 5.71 -15.40
CA GLY A 95 -11.64 4.69 -14.61
C GLY A 95 -12.60 3.67 -14.00
N GLN A 96 -13.72 4.11 -13.44
CA GLN A 96 -14.77 3.22 -12.92
C GLN A 96 -15.35 2.33 -14.02
N ARG A 97 -15.65 2.91 -15.19
CA ARG A 97 -16.18 2.17 -16.35
C ARG A 97 -15.18 1.13 -16.88
N LEU A 98 -13.89 1.46 -16.91
CA LEU A 98 -12.83 0.55 -17.33
C LEU A 98 -12.61 -0.58 -16.32
N ALA A 99 -12.60 -0.26 -15.02
CA ALA A 99 -12.36 -1.21 -13.94
C ALA A 99 -13.39 -2.36 -13.90
N GLN A 100 -14.63 -2.11 -14.32
CA GLN A 100 -15.66 -3.14 -14.47
C GLN A 100 -15.31 -4.23 -15.50
N ARG A 101 -14.37 -3.96 -16.40
CA ARG A 101 -13.97 -4.88 -17.49
C ARG A 101 -12.59 -5.45 -17.27
N GLN A 102 -11.67 -4.62 -16.78
CA GLN A 102 -10.29 -5.01 -16.55
C GLN A 102 -9.64 -4.15 -15.48
N TRP A 103 -8.76 -4.78 -14.70
CA TRP A 103 -7.83 -4.12 -13.80
C TRP A 103 -6.41 -4.61 -14.14
N PRO A 104 -5.37 -3.74 -14.10
CA PRO A 104 -5.40 -2.32 -13.78
C PRO A 104 -5.96 -1.44 -14.91
N VAL A 105 -6.38 -0.22 -14.57
CA VAL A 105 -6.72 0.85 -15.52
C VAL A 105 -5.53 1.81 -15.67
N PRO A 106 -5.46 2.65 -16.73
CA PRO A 106 -4.35 3.60 -16.89
C PRO A 106 -4.14 4.51 -15.67
N GLU A 107 -2.89 4.89 -15.37
CA GLU A 107 -2.56 5.74 -14.21
C GLU A 107 -3.23 7.13 -14.24
N SER A 108 -3.70 7.59 -15.41
CA SER A 108 -4.49 8.82 -15.52
C SER A 108 -5.90 8.69 -14.94
N GLU A 109 -6.43 7.47 -14.88
CA GLU A 109 -7.82 7.19 -14.51
C GLU A 109 -7.99 6.82 -13.04
N TYR A 110 -6.91 6.77 -12.28
CA TYR A 110 -6.97 6.55 -10.83
C TYR A 110 -5.93 7.36 -10.07
N ARG A 111 -6.22 7.57 -8.79
CA ARG A 111 -5.26 8.08 -7.81
C ARG A 111 -5.32 7.21 -6.56
N CYS A 112 -4.20 6.54 -6.27
CA CYS A 112 -4.07 5.74 -5.07
C CYS A 112 -2.98 6.33 -4.16
N ARG A 113 -3.37 6.73 -2.95
CA ARG A 113 -2.47 7.32 -1.94
C ARG A 113 -2.70 6.66 -0.59
N CYS A 114 -1.65 6.53 0.19
CA CYS A 114 -1.70 5.89 1.50
C CYS A 114 -0.86 6.62 2.54
N ALA A 115 -1.01 6.25 3.80
CA ALA A 115 -0.28 6.77 4.95
C ALA A 115 0.15 5.57 5.82
N PRO A 116 1.34 5.00 5.56
CA PRO A 116 1.80 3.85 6.31
C PRO A 116 2.19 4.25 7.73
N GLN A 117 1.92 3.35 8.66
CA GLN A 117 2.46 3.35 10.01
C GLN A 117 3.34 2.12 10.20
N PHE A 118 4.44 2.31 10.90
CA PHE A 118 5.45 1.29 11.10
C PHE A 118 5.56 0.91 12.57
N HIS A 119 5.95 -0.33 12.84
CA HIS A 119 6.32 -0.81 14.17
C HIS A 119 7.52 -1.74 14.07
N THR A 120 8.52 -1.55 14.92
CA THR A 120 9.73 -2.40 14.98
C THR A 120 10.36 -2.30 16.36
N ASP A 121 11.07 -3.35 16.77
CA ASP A 121 11.91 -3.35 17.97
C ASP A 121 13.36 -2.94 17.67
N SER A 122 13.73 -2.84 16.38
CA SER A 122 15.08 -2.50 15.94
C SER A 122 15.41 -1.03 16.23
N PRO A 123 16.43 -0.72 17.05
CA PRO A 123 16.85 0.66 17.30
C PRO A 123 17.30 1.38 16.03
N ARG A 124 17.85 0.63 15.05
CA ARG A 124 18.30 1.15 13.74
C ARG A 124 17.14 1.75 12.95
N TYR A 125 15.95 1.13 13.02
CA TYR A 125 14.78 1.52 12.24
C TYR A 125 13.71 2.26 13.06
N ALA A 126 14.01 2.59 14.32
CA ALA A 126 13.13 3.36 15.20
C ALA A 126 12.69 4.73 14.65
N TRP A 127 13.44 5.29 13.69
CA TRP A 127 13.06 6.52 13.01
C TRP A 127 11.74 6.39 12.21
N LEU A 128 11.39 5.20 11.71
CA LEU A 128 10.13 4.94 11.02
C LEU A 128 8.91 5.16 11.92
N MET A 129 9.07 5.02 13.24
CA MET A 129 8.03 5.23 14.24
C MET A 129 7.96 6.68 14.74
N ARG A 130 8.88 7.55 14.29
CA ARG A 130 9.03 8.94 14.76
C ARG A 130 8.76 9.99 13.69
N HIS A 131 8.35 9.57 12.49
CA HIS A 131 8.01 10.46 11.39
C HIS A 131 6.66 10.09 10.80
N LEU A 132 6.05 11.04 10.11
CA LEU A 132 4.87 10.81 9.29
C LEU A 132 5.28 10.43 7.87
N PHE A 133 4.43 9.66 7.20
CA PHE A 133 4.68 9.17 5.87
C PHE A 133 3.42 9.28 5.00
N ILE A 134 3.64 9.48 3.70
CA ILE A 134 2.62 9.38 2.65
C ILE A 134 3.18 8.46 1.57
N GLY A 135 2.32 7.65 0.96
CA GLY A 135 2.68 6.76 -0.13
C GLY A 135 1.94 7.05 -1.43
N LYS A 136 2.62 6.88 -2.55
CA LYS A 136 2.03 6.73 -3.88
C LYS A 136 1.98 5.25 -4.23
N VAL A 137 0.81 4.77 -4.65
CA VAL A 137 0.60 3.38 -5.05
C VAL A 137 0.31 3.31 -6.55
N SER A 138 0.94 2.37 -7.25
CA SER A 138 0.65 2.04 -8.65
C SER A 138 0.43 0.53 -8.84
N TYR A 139 -0.28 0.19 -9.91
CA TYR A 139 -0.69 -1.18 -10.21
C TYR A 139 -0.17 -1.57 -11.60
N PRO A 140 1.10 -1.99 -11.72
CA PRO A 140 1.70 -2.33 -13.02
C PRO A 140 1.09 -3.58 -13.68
N SER A 141 0.50 -4.48 -12.88
CA SER A 141 -0.24 -5.66 -13.36
C SER A 141 -1.38 -6.01 -12.39
N HIS A 142 -2.20 -6.99 -12.75
CA HIS A 142 -3.33 -7.43 -11.93
C HIS A 142 -2.92 -8.07 -10.59
N ASP A 143 -1.68 -8.55 -10.49
CA ASP A 143 -1.12 -9.29 -9.36
C ASP A 143 0.08 -8.58 -8.70
N GLN A 144 0.38 -7.34 -9.10
CA GLN A 144 1.50 -6.57 -8.58
C GLN A 144 1.08 -5.15 -8.19
N VAL A 145 1.56 -4.73 -7.02
CA VAL A 145 1.39 -3.40 -6.45
C VAL A 145 2.76 -2.81 -6.18
N CYS A 146 3.00 -1.60 -6.66
CA CYS A 146 4.22 -0.84 -6.37
C CYS A 146 3.89 0.35 -5.47
N ILE A 147 4.75 0.61 -4.49
CA ILE A 147 4.51 1.66 -3.50
C ILE A 147 5.77 2.48 -3.28
N GLU A 148 5.67 3.79 -3.45
CA GLU A 148 6.72 4.75 -3.08
C GLU A 148 6.30 5.41 -1.76
N PHE A 149 7.01 5.16 -0.67
CA PHE A 149 6.79 5.82 0.61
C PHE A 149 7.71 7.02 0.77
N TYR A 150 7.13 8.16 1.15
CA TYR A 150 7.81 9.42 1.40
C TYR A 150 7.65 9.81 2.86
N ARG A 151 8.76 10.18 3.50
CA ARG A 151 8.78 10.81 4.82
C ARG A 151 8.38 12.29 4.67
N VAL A 152 7.56 12.78 5.59
CA VAL A 152 7.22 14.20 5.72
C VAL A 152 8.23 14.87 6.65
N ASP A 153 8.83 15.96 6.19
CA ASP A 153 9.78 16.81 6.93
C ASP A 153 9.18 18.15 7.36
#